data_AF-A0A3Q3RV82-F1
#
_entry.id   AF-A0A3Q3RV82-F1
#
_cell.length_a   1.000
_cell.length_b   1.000
_cell.length_c   1.000
_cell.angle_alpha   90.00
_cell.angle_beta   90.00
_cell.angle_gamma   90.00
#
_symmetry.space_group_name_H-M   'P 1'
#
loop_
_entity.id
_entity.type
_entity.pdbx_description
1 polymer ?
#
loop_
_entity_poly.entity_id
_entity_poly.type
_entity_poly.pdbx_seq_one_letter_code
_entity_poly.pdbx_strand_id
1 'polypeptide(L)'
;MLQYNHVHCYYFRIRSKFRLDLGYGFISISALIMTAVQMCVCSTVGLSCMGKFRCGSSSQCISPLAQCDGEVHCHNGEDELSCVRLSGRSSVLQVQKQGLWRTVCSDDWNNWLGVSACKQLGYPRSWTLTQKFLFFLFTPSSIYMLWSNGYLDECNCISLTLDLHLSCHYSKTQCSSGKVTTLKCLECGSRTQYNTRIVGGNISKPGQFPWQVSLRFNGEHLCGGSIITSLWILTAAHCVYGFADPSMWTVQAGLTEQLVHGAQSLAVEQIIYHAHYRPKGLDYDIAMMKLATSLTFNGIDPICLPNHGEEFEEGTMCWISGWGATEDEGDTSVVLRFAIVPLLSTKTCNQPEIYKGLISSWMICAGYLEGGIDSCQGDSGGPLACEESSVWKLVGATSWGIGCAMRNKPGVYTRITQSLSWIRQQMEVNCALF
;
A
#
# COMPACT_ATOMS: atom_id res chain seq x y z
N MET A 1 31.34 32.85 38.29
CA MET A 1 30.15 33.38 38.99
C MET A 1 29.09 33.56 37.91
N LEU A 2 28.18 32.58 37.76
CA LEU A 2 26.86 32.50 38.41
C LEU A 2 25.94 33.64 37.94
N GLN A 3 24.69 33.47 37.54
CA GLN A 3 23.82 32.35 37.13
C GLN A 3 22.47 33.04 36.79
N TYR A 4 21.77 32.53 35.77
CA TYR A 4 20.30 32.36 35.67
C TYR A 4 19.30 33.54 35.68
N ASN A 5 18.52 33.56 34.58
CA ASN A 5 17.05 33.59 34.44
C ASN A 5 16.19 34.55 35.28
N HIS A 6 15.38 35.37 34.59
CA HIS A 6 13.96 35.13 34.24
C HIS A 6 13.28 36.47 33.89
N VAL A 7 12.47 36.47 32.82
CA VAL A 7 11.56 37.57 32.47
C VAL A 7 10.13 37.10 32.72
N HIS A 8 9.32 37.91 33.40
CA HIS A 8 7.86 37.87 33.31
C HIS A 8 7.23 39.26 33.45
N CYS A 9 6.13 39.41 32.71
CA CYS A 9 5.31 40.57 32.38
C CYS A 9 4.88 41.53 33.49
N TYR A 10 4.64 42.81 33.12
CA TYR A 10 3.49 43.58 33.61
C TYR A 10 2.84 44.42 32.50
N TYR A 11 1.51 44.34 32.46
CA TYR A 11 0.54 45.09 31.66
C TYR A 11 0.50 46.58 32.08
N PHE A 12 0.30 47.51 31.13
CA PHE A 12 -0.34 48.79 31.43
C PHE A 12 -1.30 49.26 30.32
N ARG A 13 -2.43 49.77 30.78
CA ARG A 13 -3.66 50.16 30.09
C ARG A 13 -3.63 51.66 29.82
N ILE A 14 -3.88 52.12 28.59
CA ILE A 14 -4.06 53.55 28.30
C ILE A 14 -5.44 53.78 27.65
N ARG A 15 -6.18 54.73 28.23
CA ARG A 15 -7.52 55.18 27.88
C ARG A 15 -7.41 56.33 26.86
N SER A 16 -8.38 56.37 25.95
CA SER A 16 -8.50 57.27 24.79
C SER A 16 -8.93 58.71 25.13
N LYS A 17 -8.54 59.67 24.28
CA LYS A 17 -9.41 60.75 23.76
C LYS A 17 -8.75 61.56 22.61
N PHE A 18 -9.42 61.57 21.44
CA PHE A 18 -9.60 62.67 20.44
C PHE A 18 -8.34 63.35 19.83
N ARG A 19 -8.19 63.67 18.52
CA ARG A 19 -9.15 63.90 17.42
C ARG A 19 -8.40 63.97 16.06
N LEU A 20 -8.92 63.26 15.05
CA LEU A 20 -9.03 63.53 13.60
C LEU A 20 -7.80 63.79 12.67
N ASP A 21 -7.85 63.02 11.57
CA ASP A 21 -7.38 63.29 10.19
C ASP A 21 -5.90 63.14 9.85
N LEU A 22 -5.51 61.90 9.51
CA LEU A 22 -4.55 61.53 8.43
C LEU A 22 -4.22 60.00 8.36
N GLY A 23 -4.87 59.16 9.18
CA GLY A 23 -4.53 57.73 9.30
C GLY A 23 -5.40 56.72 8.55
N TYR A 24 -6.39 57.14 7.75
CA TYR A 24 -7.37 56.21 7.16
C TYR A 24 -6.93 55.55 5.84
N GLY A 25 -5.98 56.13 5.10
CA GLY A 25 -5.52 55.58 3.83
C GLY A 25 -4.59 54.36 3.98
N PHE A 26 -3.63 54.42 4.91
CA PHE A 26 -2.59 53.38 5.02
C PHE A 26 -3.07 52.09 5.68
N ILE A 27 -3.95 52.18 6.68
CA ILE A 27 -4.49 51.00 7.39
C ILE A 27 -5.42 50.19 6.47
N SER A 28 -6.18 50.88 5.62
CA SER A 28 -7.07 50.25 4.65
C SER A 28 -6.29 49.46 3.60
N ILE A 29 -5.20 50.02 3.07
CA ILE A 29 -4.38 49.36 2.05
C ILE A 29 -3.66 48.14 2.63
N SER A 30 -3.09 48.21 3.85
CA SER A 30 -2.46 47.04 4.48
C SER A 30 -3.46 45.92 4.79
N ALA A 31 -4.69 46.24 5.19
CA ALA A 31 -5.74 45.26 5.44
C ALA A 31 -6.27 44.63 4.13
N LEU A 32 -6.35 45.42 3.04
CA LEU A 32 -6.68 44.93 1.71
C LEU A 32 -5.58 44.03 1.14
N ILE A 33 -4.30 44.37 1.34
CA ILE A 33 -3.18 43.51 0.91
C ILE A 33 -3.14 42.22 1.73
N MET A 34 -3.36 42.27 3.05
CA MET A 34 -3.40 41.06 3.88
C MET A 34 -4.60 40.16 3.54
N THR A 35 -5.78 40.72 3.25
CA THR A 35 -6.94 39.92 2.80
C THR A 35 -6.78 39.43 1.36
N ALA A 36 -6.17 40.20 0.47
CA ALA A 36 -5.83 39.76 -0.89
C ALA A 36 -4.75 38.67 -0.89
N VAL A 37 -3.75 38.74 0.00
CA VAL A 37 -2.74 37.70 0.20
C VAL A 37 -3.37 36.48 0.88
N GLN A 38 -4.25 36.64 1.86
CA GLN A 38 -4.99 35.52 2.46
C GLN A 38 -5.92 34.83 1.44
N MET A 39 -6.60 35.60 0.58
CA MET A 39 -7.42 35.06 -0.51
C MET A 39 -6.58 34.49 -1.66
N CYS A 40 -5.42 35.07 -1.99
CA CYS A 40 -4.49 34.49 -2.98
C CYS A 40 -3.82 33.22 -2.46
N VAL A 41 -3.46 33.16 -1.18
CA VAL A 41 -2.90 31.95 -0.53
C VAL A 41 -3.99 30.88 -0.39
N CYS A 42 -5.24 31.26 -0.09
CA CYS A 42 -6.37 30.31 -0.15
C CYS A 42 -6.70 29.86 -1.58
N SER A 43 -6.53 30.73 -2.59
CA SER A 43 -6.77 30.37 -4.01
C SER A 43 -5.66 29.53 -4.62
N THR A 44 -4.43 29.61 -4.08
CA THR A 44 -3.27 28.86 -4.59
C THR A 44 -3.04 27.52 -3.89
N VAL A 45 -3.77 27.22 -2.81
CA VAL A 45 -3.58 25.96 -2.04
C VAL A 45 -4.84 25.07 -2.01
N GLY A 46 -5.96 25.48 -2.63
CA GLY A 46 -7.28 24.88 -2.37
C GLY A 46 -8.09 24.27 -3.53
N LEU A 47 -7.53 24.07 -4.73
CA LEU A 47 -8.24 23.45 -5.87
C LEU A 47 -7.55 22.17 -6.34
N SER A 48 -7.28 21.23 -5.43
CA SER A 48 -6.72 19.93 -5.82
C SER A 48 -7.79 19.07 -6.49
N CYS A 49 -7.90 19.12 -7.82
CA CYS A 49 -8.67 18.23 -8.70
C CYS A 49 -9.99 17.66 -8.13
N MET A 50 -10.82 18.45 -7.45
CA MET A 50 -12.04 17.91 -6.83
C MET A 50 -12.98 17.36 -7.92
N GLY A 51 -13.30 16.06 -7.82
CA GLY A 51 -14.14 15.37 -8.81
C GLY A 51 -13.45 15.10 -10.16
N LYS A 52 -12.14 15.29 -10.27
CA LYS A 52 -11.34 15.02 -11.47
C LYS A 52 -10.24 14.01 -11.17
N PHE A 53 -9.79 13.28 -12.18
CA PHE A 53 -8.59 12.45 -12.06
C PHE A 53 -7.37 13.36 -12.04
N ARG A 54 -6.41 13.09 -11.17
CA ARG A 54 -5.16 13.83 -11.12
C ARG A 54 -4.06 12.95 -11.68
N CYS A 55 -3.41 13.39 -12.75
CA CYS A 55 -2.19 12.73 -13.22
C CYS A 55 -1.12 12.82 -12.11
N GLY A 56 -0.36 11.74 -11.93
CA GLY A 56 0.68 11.64 -10.92
C GLY A 56 1.91 12.47 -11.27
N SER A 57 2.41 12.33 -12.49
CA SER A 57 3.66 12.98 -12.96
C SER A 57 3.48 14.46 -13.29
N SER A 58 2.35 14.81 -13.89
CA SER A 58 1.98 16.20 -14.17
C SER A 58 0.84 16.54 -13.22
N SER A 59 0.86 17.64 -12.49
CA SER A 59 -0.25 18.02 -11.61
C SER A 59 -1.53 18.43 -12.36
N GLN A 60 -1.71 17.92 -13.59
CA GLN A 60 -2.85 18.09 -14.47
C GLN A 60 -4.05 17.29 -13.93
N CYS A 61 -5.24 17.88 -14.08
CA CYS A 61 -6.50 17.21 -13.75
C CYS A 61 -7.27 16.92 -15.05
N ILE A 62 -7.68 15.68 -15.26
CA ILE A 62 -8.51 15.27 -16.42
C ILE A 62 -9.92 14.85 -15.97
N SER A 63 -10.84 14.76 -16.93
CA SER A 63 -12.19 14.28 -16.67
C SER A 63 -12.15 12.82 -16.16
N PRO A 64 -13.02 12.41 -15.21
CA PRO A 64 -13.14 11.00 -14.86
C PRO A 64 -13.46 10.11 -16.05
N LEU A 65 -14.20 10.63 -17.05
CA LEU A 65 -14.53 9.91 -18.28
C LEU A 65 -13.32 9.64 -19.18
N ALA A 66 -12.22 10.37 -18.97
CA ALA A 66 -10.96 10.23 -19.69
C ALA A 66 -10.00 9.24 -19.01
N GLN A 67 -10.45 8.51 -17.98
CA GLN A 67 -9.69 7.38 -17.42
C GLN A 67 -10.09 6.10 -18.12
N CYS A 68 -9.10 5.32 -18.54
CA CYS A 68 -9.28 4.01 -19.15
C CYS A 68 -10.21 4.08 -20.37
N ASP A 69 -10.01 5.09 -21.22
CA ASP A 69 -10.80 5.30 -22.43
C ASP A 69 -10.04 4.96 -23.72
N GLY A 70 -8.75 4.62 -23.61
CA GLY A 70 -7.85 4.27 -24.70
C GLY A 70 -7.05 5.42 -25.28
N GLU A 71 -7.28 6.65 -24.81
CA GLU A 71 -6.58 7.85 -25.27
C GLU A 71 -5.69 8.39 -24.15
N VAL A 72 -4.44 8.71 -24.47
CA VAL A 72 -3.48 9.19 -23.47
C VAL A 72 -3.67 10.68 -23.20
N HIS A 73 -4.16 11.01 -22.00
CA HIS A 73 -4.33 12.38 -21.52
C HIS A 73 -3.32 12.78 -20.45
N CYS A 74 -2.78 11.81 -19.70
CA CYS A 74 -1.74 12.03 -18.71
C CYS A 74 -0.34 11.76 -19.29
N HIS A 75 0.68 12.45 -18.75
CA HIS A 75 2.06 12.12 -19.05
C HIS A 75 2.37 10.65 -18.72
N ASN A 76 3.12 9.97 -19.58
CA ASN A 76 3.41 8.52 -19.49
C ASN A 76 2.17 7.60 -19.50
N GLY A 77 0.99 8.09 -19.92
CA GLY A 77 -0.23 7.25 -20.02
C GLY A 77 -0.80 6.82 -18.67
N GLU A 78 -0.56 7.58 -17.60
CA GLU A 78 -1.01 7.21 -16.25
C GLU A 78 -2.52 7.04 -16.10
N ASP A 79 -3.30 7.67 -16.95
CA ASP A 79 -4.76 7.56 -17.04
C ASP A 79 -5.26 6.24 -17.63
N GLU A 80 -4.38 5.52 -18.33
CA GLU A 80 -4.65 4.22 -18.95
C GLU A 80 -4.03 3.06 -18.16
N LEU A 81 -3.52 3.34 -16.96
CA LEU A 81 -2.99 2.35 -16.02
C LEU A 81 -4.02 2.01 -14.94
N SER A 82 -3.89 0.82 -14.37
CA SER A 82 -4.66 0.33 -13.23
C SER A 82 -6.17 0.29 -13.51
N CYS A 83 -6.52 0.04 -14.77
CA CYS A 83 -7.88 -0.11 -15.27
C CYS A 83 -8.52 -1.45 -14.90
N VAL A 84 -7.79 -2.34 -14.22
CA VAL A 84 -8.25 -3.66 -13.80
C VAL A 84 -8.02 -3.82 -12.31
N ARG A 85 -9.02 -4.37 -11.61
CA ARG A 85 -8.91 -4.69 -10.18
C ARG A 85 -9.66 -5.96 -9.80
N LEU A 86 -9.27 -6.52 -8.67
CA LEU A 86 -10.01 -7.58 -7.98
C LEU A 86 -10.74 -6.97 -6.78
N SER A 87 -12.02 -7.28 -6.64
CA SER A 87 -12.89 -6.69 -5.62
C SER A 87 -13.43 -7.72 -4.64
N GLY A 88 -13.39 -7.36 -3.35
CA GLY A 88 -13.93 -8.14 -2.24
C GLY A 88 -13.27 -9.50 -2.01
N ARG A 89 -13.79 -10.24 -1.03
CA ARG A 89 -13.25 -11.54 -0.60
C ARG A 89 -13.25 -12.60 -1.72
N SER A 90 -14.17 -12.48 -2.67
CA SER A 90 -14.32 -13.44 -3.78
C SER A 90 -13.40 -13.15 -4.97
N SER A 91 -12.57 -12.10 -4.92
CA SER A 91 -11.66 -11.72 -6.01
C SER A 91 -12.39 -11.53 -7.35
N VAL A 92 -13.52 -10.83 -7.30
CA VAL A 92 -14.35 -10.56 -8.50
C VAL A 92 -13.60 -9.59 -9.40
N LEU A 93 -13.46 -9.95 -10.68
CA LEU A 93 -12.79 -9.13 -11.67
C LEU A 93 -13.67 -7.92 -12.02
N GLN A 94 -13.07 -6.73 -11.90
CA GLN A 94 -13.66 -5.48 -12.34
C GLN A 94 -12.72 -4.76 -13.31
N VAL A 95 -13.31 -4.15 -14.32
CA VAL A 95 -12.61 -3.35 -15.33
C VAL A 95 -13.22 -1.96 -15.33
N GLN A 96 -12.37 -0.94 -15.36
CA GLN A 96 -12.76 0.45 -15.50
C GLN A 96 -12.79 0.80 -16.98
N LYS A 97 -13.85 1.50 -17.41
CA LYS A 97 -13.94 2.07 -18.75
C LYS A 97 -14.66 3.41 -18.66
N GLN A 98 -14.08 4.46 -19.23
CA GLN A 98 -14.61 5.83 -19.15
C GLN A 98 -14.92 6.23 -17.70
N GLY A 99 -13.97 5.97 -16.79
CA GLY A 99 -14.10 6.29 -15.37
C GLY A 99 -15.02 5.40 -14.53
N LEU A 100 -15.76 4.46 -15.14
CA LEU A 100 -16.74 3.63 -14.43
C LEU A 100 -16.23 2.19 -14.27
N TRP A 101 -16.19 1.75 -13.01
CA TRP A 101 -15.88 0.36 -12.66
C TRP A 101 -17.07 -0.56 -12.91
N ARG A 102 -16.83 -1.67 -13.60
CA ARG A 102 -17.86 -2.66 -13.93
C ARG A 102 -17.37 -4.07 -13.68
N THR A 103 -18.29 -4.94 -13.27
CA THR A 103 -18.02 -6.37 -13.09
C THR A 103 -18.06 -7.09 -14.44
N VAL A 104 -17.11 -8.00 -14.62
CA VAL A 104 -16.99 -8.79 -15.86
C VAL A 104 -17.84 -10.06 -15.76
N CYS A 105 -18.69 -10.30 -16.76
CA CYS A 105 -19.44 -11.55 -16.87
C CYS A 105 -18.53 -12.73 -17.20
N SER A 106 -18.89 -13.93 -16.73
CA SER A 106 -18.20 -15.15 -17.16
C SER A 106 -18.61 -15.64 -18.55
N ASP A 107 -19.67 -15.05 -19.12
CA ASP A 107 -20.11 -15.33 -20.48
C ASP A 107 -19.00 -14.94 -21.46
N ASP A 108 -18.69 -15.83 -22.42
CA ASP A 108 -17.64 -15.64 -23.43
C ASP A 108 -16.21 -15.41 -22.86
N TRP A 109 -15.99 -15.73 -21.58
CA TRP A 109 -14.68 -15.61 -20.95
C TRP A 109 -13.73 -16.72 -21.41
N ASN A 110 -12.50 -16.34 -21.80
CA ASN A 110 -11.46 -17.27 -22.22
C ASN A 110 -10.15 -17.08 -21.43
N ASN A 111 -9.24 -18.03 -21.58
CA ASN A 111 -7.97 -18.04 -20.84
C ASN A 111 -7.07 -16.84 -21.18
N TRP A 112 -7.05 -16.39 -22.43
CA TRP A 112 -6.24 -15.25 -22.89
C TRP A 112 -6.63 -13.93 -22.21
N LEU A 113 -7.92 -13.74 -21.93
CA LEU A 113 -8.40 -12.59 -21.16
C LEU A 113 -7.92 -12.63 -19.71
N GLY A 114 -7.83 -13.82 -19.12
CA GLY A 114 -7.22 -14.02 -17.80
C GLY A 114 -5.75 -13.62 -17.76
N VAL A 115 -5.00 -13.95 -18.82
CA VAL A 115 -3.59 -13.52 -18.98
C VAL A 115 -3.47 -12.02 -18.96
N SER A 116 -4.29 -11.36 -19.79
CA SER A 116 -4.21 -9.92 -19.93
C SER A 116 -4.60 -9.21 -18.63
N ALA A 117 -5.64 -9.71 -17.95
CA ALA A 117 -6.05 -9.20 -16.64
C ALA A 117 -4.91 -9.31 -15.62
N CYS A 118 -4.26 -10.47 -15.54
CA CYS A 118 -3.15 -10.67 -14.62
C CYS A 118 -1.94 -9.81 -14.95
N LYS A 119 -1.65 -9.60 -16.23
CA LYS A 119 -0.56 -8.71 -16.67
C LYS A 119 -0.85 -7.24 -16.30
N GLN A 120 -2.07 -6.76 -16.49
CA GLN A 120 -2.49 -5.41 -16.06
C GLN A 120 -2.51 -5.25 -14.53
N LEU A 121 -2.75 -6.34 -13.79
CA LEU A 121 -2.59 -6.36 -12.32
C LEU A 121 -1.11 -6.40 -11.88
N GLY A 122 -0.17 -6.42 -12.82
CA GLY A 122 1.28 -6.41 -12.58
C GLY A 122 1.90 -7.77 -12.26
N TYR A 123 1.20 -8.88 -12.55
CA TYR A 123 1.73 -10.23 -12.34
C TYR A 123 2.47 -10.76 -13.59
N PRO A 124 3.61 -11.47 -13.41
CA PRO A 124 4.31 -12.10 -14.52
C PRO A 124 3.50 -13.25 -15.14
N ARG A 125 3.90 -13.69 -16.35
CA ARG A 125 3.22 -14.62 -17.29
C ARG A 125 2.80 -16.02 -16.76
N SER A 126 2.86 -16.33 -15.46
CA SER A 126 2.35 -17.60 -14.92
C SER A 126 1.05 -17.36 -14.14
N TRP A 127 -0.09 -17.86 -14.64
CA TRP A 127 -1.39 -17.79 -13.97
C TRP A 127 -2.02 -19.18 -13.83
N THR A 128 -2.87 -19.35 -12.81
CA THR A 128 -3.72 -20.53 -12.62
C THR A 128 -5.18 -20.07 -12.66
N LEU A 129 -5.94 -20.46 -13.67
CA LEU A 129 -7.35 -20.08 -13.78
C LEU A 129 -8.20 -20.93 -12.82
N THR A 130 -8.98 -20.30 -11.93
CA THR A 130 -10.04 -20.98 -11.16
C THR A 130 -11.36 -20.26 -11.35
N GLN A 131 -12.34 -20.91 -11.98
CA GLN A 131 -13.70 -20.38 -12.12
C GLN A 131 -14.51 -20.69 -10.86
N LYS A 132 -15.08 -19.69 -10.19
CA LYS A 132 -16.01 -19.90 -9.06
C LYS A 132 -17.42 -19.40 -9.40
N PHE A 133 -18.43 -20.21 -9.10
CA PHE A 133 -19.82 -19.76 -9.07
C PHE A 133 -19.98 -18.79 -7.89
N LEU A 134 -20.50 -17.59 -8.15
CA LEU A 134 -21.00 -16.71 -7.09
C LEU A 134 -22.52 -16.71 -7.16
N PHE A 135 -23.16 -17.37 -6.20
CA PHE A 135 -24.56 -17.09 -5.85
C PHE A 135 -24.56 -15.77 -5.08
N PHE A 136 -24.91 -14.65 -5.73
CA PHE A 136 -25.02 -13.38 -5.02
C PHE A 136 -26.30 -13.32 -4.20
N LEU A 137 -26.15 -13.05 -2.90
CA LEU A 137 -27.15 -12.42 -2.03
C LEU A 137 -26.88 -10.90 -1.87
N PHE A 138 -26.28 -10.25 -2.88
CA PHE A 138 -26.04 -8.80 -2.84
C PHE A 138 -26.43 -8.14 -4.16
N THR A 139 -27.55 -7.42 -4.15
CA THR A 139 -27.78 -6.24 -4.99
C THR A 139 -27.25 -5.03 -4.21
N PRO A 140 -26.46 -4.15 -4.84
CA PRO A 140 -27.11 -3.05 -5.56
C PRO A 140 -26.38 -2.64 -6.86
N SER A 141 -27.15 -2.50 -7.93
CA SER A 141 -26.88 -1.56 -9.05
C SER A 141 -25.49 -1.59 -9.72
N SER A 142 -24.93 -2.76 -10.06
CA SER A 142 -23.77 -2.85 -10.96
C SER A 142 -24.21 -3.24 -12.37
N ILE A 143 -23.93 -2.40 -13.37
CA ILE A 143 -24.12 -2.74 -14.77
C ILE A 143 -22.90 -3.53 -15.27
N TYR A 144 -23.12 -4.56 -16.08
CA TYR A 144 -22.12 -5.57 -16.44
C TYR A 144 -21.52 -5.34 -17.82
N MET A 145 -20.32 -5.86 -18.06
CA MET A 145 -19.70 -5.89 -19.39
C MET A 145 -19.65 -7.31 -19.96
N LEU A 146 -19.91 -7.41 -21.26
CA LEU A 146 -19.66 -8.61 -22.05
C LEU A 146 -18.45 -8.38 -22.95
N TRP A 147 -17.80 -9.47 -23.32
CA TRP A 147 -16.73 -9.45 -24.30
C TRP A 147 -17.30 -9.60 -25.71
N SER A 148 -16.71 -8.94 -26.70
CA SER A 148 -17.13 -9.09 -28.11
C SER A 148 -16.34 -10.19 -28.80
N ASN A 149 -17.03 -11.21 -29.33
CA ASN A 149 -16.48 -12.21 -30.27
C ASN A 149 -16.10 -11.63 -31.66
N GLY A 150 -15.84 -10.33 -31.77
CA GLY A 150 -15.54 -9.65 -33.02
C GLY A 150 -14.05 -9.41 -33.18
N TYR A 151 -13.42 -10.17 -34.09
CA TYR A 151 -12.07 -9.98 -34.64
C TYR A 151 -10.89 -10.27 -33.69
N LEU A 152 -10.61 -11.54 -33.43
CA LEU A 152 -9.25 -12.02 -33.13
C LEU A 152 -9.00 -13.34 -33.85
N ASP A 153 -9.28 -13.39 -35.16
CA ASP A 153 -8.62 -14.36 -36.02
C ASP A 153 -7.18 -13.87 -36.22
N GLU A 154 -6.22 -14.69 -35.77
CA GLU A 154 -4.77 -14.53 -35.97
C GLU A 154 -4.11 -13.24 -35.42
N CYS A 155 -3.95 -13.13 -34.10
CA CYS A 155 -2.83 -12.35 -33.55
C CYS A 155 -1.59 -13.24 -33.43
N ASN A 156 -0.66 -13.06 -34.38
CA ASN A 156 0.71 -13.52 -34.28
C ASN A 156 1.35 -12.98 -32.98
N CYS A 157 1.78 -13.89 -32.12
CA CYS A 157 2.34 -13.62 -30.80
C CYS A 157 3.73 -12.96 -30.86
N ILE A 158 3.82 -11.66 -31.15
CA ILE A 158 4.93 -10.82 -30.69
C ILE A 158 4.37 -9.41 -30.38
N SER A 159 4.38 -9.00 -29.10
CA SER A 159 4.37 -7.60 -28.63
C SER A 159 3.09 -6.81 -28.25
N LEU A 160 1.84 -7.24 -28.46
CA LEU A 160 0.70 -6.46 -27.93
C LEU A 160 -0.02 -7.13 -26.76
N THR A 161 0.00 -6.46 -25.61
CA THR A 161 -0.94 -6.71 -24.52
C THR A 161 -2.31 -6.21 -24.95
N LEU A 162 -3.30 -7.10 -25.02
CA LEU A 162 -4.67 -6.70 -25.31
C LEU A 162 -5.23 -5.92 -24.13
N ASP A 163 -5.49 -4.63 -24.28
CA ASP A 163 -6.06 -3.88 -23.18
C ASP A 163 -7.53 -4.25 -22.92
N LEU A 164 -7.80 -4.76 -21.72
CA LEU A 164 -9.12 -5.30 -21.38
C LEU A 164 -10.21 -4.23 -21.41
N HIS A 165 -9.90 -3.01 -20.97
CA HIS A 165 -10.84 -1.90 -21.01
C HIS A 165 -11.23 -1.51 -22.45
N LEU A 166 -10.34 -1.71 -23.43
CA LEU A 166 -10.63 -1.51 -24.85
C LEU A 166 -11.48 -2.64 -25.44
N SER A 167 -11.24 -3.86 -24.98
CA SER A 167 -11.84 -5.09 -25.53
C SER A 167 -13.21 -5.44 -24.95
N CYS A 168 -13.65 -4.74 -23.91
CA CYS A 168 -14.96 -4.95 -23.29
C CYS A 168 -16.02 -3.99 -23.87
N HIS A 169 -17.20 -4.51 -24.20
CA HIS A 169 -18.36 -3.70 -24.59
C HIS A 169 -19.39 -3.66 -23.47
N TYR A 170 -19.97 -2.48 -23.27
CA TYR A 170 -21.15 -2.31 -22.44
C TYR A 170 -22.34 -2.96 -23.13
N SER A 171 -22.78 -4.12 -22.68
CA SER A 171 -23.83 -4.86 -23.40
C SER A 171 -25.07 -5.10 -22.56
N LYS A 172 -24.96 -5.31 -21.24
CA LYS A 172 -26.11 -5.78 -20.44
C LYS A 172 -26.14 -5.26 -19.01
N THR A 173 -27.35 -5.13 -18.49
CA THR A 173 -27.64 -4.91 -17.06
C THR A 173 -27.52 -6.18 -16.22
N GLN A 174 -27.36 -7.36 -16.84
CA GLN A 174 -27.14 -8.65 -16.17
C GLN A 174 -26.39 -9.63 -17.10
N CYS A 175 -25.56 -10.50 -16.52
CA CYS A 175 -24.93 -11.62 -17.25
C CYS A 175 -25.97 -12.68 -17.63
N SER A 176 -25.90 -13.23 -18.84
CA SER A 176 -26.85 -14.24 -19.33
C SER A 176 -26.79 -15.53 -18.53
N SER A 177 -25.62 -15.92 -18.04
CA SER A 177 -25.47 -17.06 -17.12
C SER A 177 -25.74 -16.73 -15.65
N GLY A 178 -25.91 -15.45 -15.30
CA GLY A 178 -25.95 -14.99 -13.91
C GLY A 178 -24.62 -15.11 -13.16
N LYS A 179 -23.51 -15.44 -13.85
CA LYS A 179 -22.19 -15.64 -13.26
C LYS A 179 -21.23 -14.53 -13.66
N VAL A 180 -20.29 -14.25 -12.76
CA VAL A 180 -19.22 -13.25 -12.94
C VAL A 180 -17.86 -13.92 -12.89
N THR A 181 -16.87 -13.26 -13.47
CA THR A 181 -15.49 -13.76 -13.50
C THR A 181 -14.78 -13.46 -12.19
N THR A 182 -14.19 -14.51 -11.60
CA THR A 182 -13.23 -14.41 -10.49
C THR A 182 -11.85 -14.78 -11.00
N LEU A 183 -10.80 -14.09 -10.52
CA LEU A 183 -9.45 -14.30 -11.03
C LEU A 183 -8.46 -14.44 -9.88
N LYS A 184 -7.51 -15.37 -10.05
CA LYS A 184 -6.36 -15.57 -9.16
C LYS A 184 -5.10 -15.61 -10.01
N CYS A 185 -4.29 -14.55 -9.90
CA CYS A 185 -3.10 -14.39 -10.75
C CYS A 185 -1.83 -14.98 -10.16
N LEU A 186 -1.83 -15.26 -8.86
CA LEU A 186 -0.68 -15.78 -8.13
C LEU A 186 -1.18 -16.70 -7.02
N GLU A 187 -0.55 -17.85 -6.88
CA GLU A 187 -0.64 -18.66 -5.66
C GLU A 187 0.15 -17.94 -4.56
N CYS A 188 -0.56 -17.47 -3.53
CA CYS A 188 0.01 -16.66 -2.46
C CYS A 188 -0.67 -16.97 -1.13
N GLY A 189 -0.07 -16.49 -0.04
CA GLY A 189 -0.66 -16.57 1.30
C GLY A 189 -0.74 -17.99 1.86
N SER A 190 -0.02 -18.94 1.27
CA SER A 190 0.14 -20.30 1.78
C SER A 190 1.46 -20.45 2.54
N ARG A 191 1.50 -21.40 3.48
CA ARG A 191 2.72 -21.79 4.21
C ARG A 191 3.07 -23.23 3.88
N THR A 192 3.50 -23.47 2.64
CA THR A 192 3.58 -24.82 2.04
C THR A 192 4.48 -25.80 2.81
N GLN A 193 5.55 -25.29 3.44
CA GLN A 193 6.52 -26.08 4.18
C GLN A 193 6.29 -26.11 5.70
N TYR A 194 5.20 -25.51 6.20
CA TYR A 194 4.92 -25.41 7.63
C TYR A 194 3.72 -26.27 8.04
N ASN A 195 3.99 -27.45 8.62
CA ASN A 195 2.98 -28.37 9.13
C ASN A 195 3.13 -28.59 10.65
N THR A 196 2.90 -27.59 11.51
CA THR A 196 2.75 -27.86 12.96
C THR A 196 1.73 -26.98 13.69
N ARG A 197 0.96 -27.64 14.57
CA ARG A 197 -0.05 -27.13 15.51
C ARG A 197 0.60 -27.00 16.91
N ILE A 198 1.43 -25.98 17.14
CA ILE A 198 2.02 -25.72 18.47
C ILE A 198 1.82 -24.24 18.82
N VAL A 199 1.36 -23.99 20.03
CA VAL A 199 1.04 -22.67 20.62
C VAL A 199 2.13 -22.32 21.64
N GLY A 200 2.67 -21.10 21.61
CA GLY A 200 3.45 -20.53 22.73
C GLY A 200 4.95 -20.25 22.51
N GLY A 201 5.45 -20.08 21.29
CA GLY A 201 6.84 -19.64 21.05
C GLY A 201 6.92 -18.27 20.39
N ASN A 202 7.93 -17.45 20.74
CA ASN A 202 8.26 -16.16 20.07
C ASN A 202 9.33 -16.33 18.96
N ILE A 203 9.87 -17.54 18.76
CA ILE A 203 10.91 -17.85 17.79
C ILE A 203 10.26 -18.53 16.57
N SER A 204 10.56 -18.03 15.38
CA SER A 204 10.03 -18.56 14.13
C SER A 204 10.73 -19.85 13.71
N LYS A 205 9.95 -20.79 13.16
CA LYS A 205 10.47 -22.00 12.52
C LYS A 205 10.67 -21.79 11.02
N PRO A 206 11.55 -22.58 10.37
CA PRO A 206 11.71 -22.54 8.92
C PRO A 206 10.37 -22.71 8.19
N GLY A 207 10.12 -21.88 7.18
CA GLY A 207 8.90 -21.90 6.38
C GLY A 207 7.64 -21.34 7.07
N GLN A 208 7.72 -20.86 8.32
CA GLN A 208 6.55 -20.31 9.03
C GLN A 208 6.09 -18.95 8.46
N PHE A 209 7.03 -18.09 8.04
CA PHE A 209 6.75 -16.82 7.34
C PHE A 209 7.52 -16.80 6.02
N PRO A 210 7.07 -17.58 5.02
CA PRO A 210 7.85 -17.80 3.79
C PRO A 210 7.97 -16.55 2.91
N TRP A 211 7.16 -15.53 3.18
CA TRP A 211 7.20 -14.20 2.55
C TRP A 211 8.12 -13.21 3.25
N GLN A 212 8.61 -13.51 4.46
CA GLN A 212 9.48 -12.60 5.20
C GLN A 212 10.84 -12.50 4.49
N VAL A 213 11.33 -11.27 4.33
CA VAL A 213 12.70 -11.02 3.89
C VAL A 213 13.45 -10.10 4.84
N SER A 214 14.78 -10.24 4.81
CA SER A 214 15.73 -9.31 5.41
C SER A 214 16.28 -8.41 4.30
N LEU A 215 16.11 -7.10 4.45
CA LEU A 215 16.68 -6.08 3.58
C LEU A 215 18.00 -5.63 4.18
N ARG A 216 19.07 -5.82 3.42
CA ARG A 216 20.43 -5.54 3.89
C ARG A 216 21.05 -4.39 3.10
N PHE A 217 21.47 -3.35 3.81
CA PHE A 217 22.20 -2.22 3.27
C PHE A 217 23.69 -2.40 3.59
N ASN A 218 24.56 -2.38 2.58
CA ASN A 218 26.00 -2.67 2.73
C ASN A 218 26.30 -4.00 3.46
N GLY A 219 25.44 -4.99 3.28
CA GLY A 219 25.59 -6.31 3.91
C GLY A 219 25.07 -6.41 5.33
N GLU A 220 24.52 -5.35 5.93
CA GLU A 220 23.94 -5.36 7.27
C GLU A 220 22.42 -5.30 7.22
N HIS A 221 21.73 -6.07 8.07
CA HIS A 221 20.27 -6.01 8.17
C HIS A 221 19.83 -4.63 8.66
N LEU A 222 18.95 -3.99 7.89
CA LEU A 222 18.41 -2.68 8.25
C LEU A 222 16.89 -2.71 8.44
N CYS A 223 16.18 -3.43 7.57
CA CYS A 223 14.73 -3.50 7.58
C CYS A 223 14.22 -4.89 7.19
N GLY A 224 12.96 -5.16 7.53
CA GLY A 224 12.17 -6.25 6.97
C GLY A 224 11.52 -5.89 5.64
N GLY A 225 10.90 -6.90 5.03
CA GLY A 225 10.08 -6.76 3.84
C GLY A 225 9.19 -7.97 3.63
N SER A 226 8.30 -7.87 2.64
CA SER A 226 7.36 -8.93 2.27
C SER A 226 7.45 -9.27 0.79
N ILE A 227 7.63 -10.55 0.46
CA ILE A 227 7.52 -11.05 -0.92
C ILE A 227 6.05 -10.95 -1.35
N ILE A 228 5.76 -10.12 -2.36
CA ILE A 228 4.40 -9.97 -2.90
C ILE A 228 4.25 -10.59 -4.31
N THR A 229 5.38 -10.78 -5.02
CA THR A 229 5.48 -11.57 -6.27
C THR A 229 6.87 -12.20 -6.38
N SER A 230 7.16 -12.91 -7.47
CA SER A 230 8.52 -13.43 -7.71
C SER A 230 9.57 -12.35 -7.96
N LEU A 231 9.18 -11.11 -8.27
CA LEU A 231 10.12 -10.01 -8.56
C LEU A 231 10.00 -8.83 -7.59
N TRP A 232 8.92 -8.76 -6.82
CA TRP A 232 8.60 -7.58 -6.02
C TRP A 232 8.58 -7.88 -4.54
N ILE A 233 9.31 -7.05 -3.80
CA ILE A 233 9.30 -6.98 -2.35
C ILE A 233 8.63 -5.66 -1.93
N LEU A 234 7.71 -5.74 -0.98
CA LEU A 234 7.11 -4.57 -0.34
C LEU A 234 7.82 -4.27 0.99
N THR A 235 8.06 -3.00 1.27
CA THR A 235 8.70 -2.52 2.52
C THR A 235 8.25 -1.08 2.84
N ALA A 236 8.87 -0.45 3.83
CA ALA A 236 8.60 0.93 4.22
C ALA A 236 9.48 1.92 3.45
N ALA A 237 8.98 3.13 3.21
CA ALA A 237 9.74 4.18 2.51
C ALA A 237 10.90 4.69 3.36
N HIS A 238 10.73 4.78 4.67
CA HIS A 238 11.76 5.28 5.58
C HIS A 238 13.02 4.41 5.58
N CYS A 239 12.91 3.13 5.22
CA CYS A 239 14.07 2.24 5.07
C CYS A 239 15.00 2.67 3.93
N VAL A 240 14.45 3.22 2.85
CA VAL A 240 15.18 3.50 1.61
C VAL A 240 15.33 4.99 1.31
N TYR A 241 14.62 5.84 2.04
CA TYR A 241 14.64 7.28 1.81
C TYR A 241 16.04 7.86 2.08
N GLY A 242 16.66 8.44 1.05
CA GLY A 242 18.05 8.91 1.10
C GLY A 242 19.11 7.83 0.84
N PHE A 243 18.69 6.57 0.70
CA PHE A 243 19.55 5.40 0.47
C PHE A 243 19.08 4.58 -0.73
N ALA A 244 18.41 5.19 -1.70
CA ALA A 244 17.70 4.47 -2.77
C ALA A 244 18.58 3.96 -3.93
N ASP A 245 19.91 3.90 -3.77
CA ASP A 245 20.82 3.28 -4.75
C ASP A 245 20.73 1.75 -4.67
N PRO A 246 20.17 1.06 -5.68
CA PRO A 246 19.95 -0.39 -5.65
C PRO A 246 21.23 -1.21 -5.45
N SER A 247 22.40 -0.71 -5.88
CA SER A 247 23.67 -1.42 -5.79
C SER A 247 24.16 -1.65 -4.35
N MET A 248 23.65 -0.83 -3.42
CA MET A 248 23.97 -0.89 -2.00
C MET A 248 23.05 -1.86 -1.22
N TRP A 249 22.01 -2.39 -1.88
CA TRP A 249 20.99 -3.23 -1.25
C TRP A 249 21.04 -4.67 -1.73
N THR A 250 20.79 -5.57 -0.79
CA THR A 250 20.54 -6.99 -1.07
C THR A 250 19.31 -7.46 -0.30
N VAL A 251 18.56 -8.39 -0.89
CA VAL A 251 17.40 -9.02 -0.26
C VAL A 251 17.74 -10.47 0.07
N GLN A 252 17.49 -10.89 1.30
CA GLN A 252 17.63 -12.29 1.71
C GLN A 252 16.29 -12.88 2.13
N ALA A 253 15.95 -14.02 1.56
CA ALA A 253 14.69 -14.74 1.81
C ALA A 253 14.96 -16.18 2.29
N GLY A 254 13.95 -16.81 2.90
CA GLY A 254 14.03 -18.21 3.34
C GLY A 254 14.93 -18.41 4.57
N LEU A 255 15.16 -17.34 5.33
CA LEU A 255 15.99 -17.35 6.52
C LEU A 255 15.15 -17.43 7.79
N THR A 256 15.66 -18.17 8.77
CA THR A 256 15.25 -18.02 10.17
C THR A 256 16.37 -17.45 11.05
N GLU A 257 17.60 -17.39 10.55
CA GLU A 257 18.76 -16.85 11.26
C GLU A 257 19.60 -16.01 10.30
N GLN A 258 20.04 -14.82 10.74
CA GLN A 258 20.75 -13.87 9.88
C GLN A 258 22.16 -14.33 9.46
N LEU A 259 22.78 -15.22 10.25
CA LEU A 259 24.18 -15.65 10.11
C LEU A 259 24.35 -16.92 9.27
N VAL A 260 23.28 -17.45 8.66
CA VAL A 260 23.35 -18.71 7.91
C VAL A 260 24.01 -18.50 6.55
N HIS A 261 25.17 -19.13 6.36
CA HIS A 261 25.79 -19.32 5.06
C HIS A 261 24.90 -20.21 4.17
N GLY A 262 24.26 -19.63 3.14
CA GLY A 262 23.40 -20.36 2.20
C GLY A 262 22.09 -19.66 1.83
N ALA A 263 21.76 -18.53 2.48
CA ALA A 263 20.62 -17.69 2.10
C ALA A 263 20.74 -17.21 0.65
N GLN A 264 19.65 -17.23 -0.11
CA GLN A 264 19.63 -16.62 -1.43
C GLN A 264 19.74 -15.09 -1.26
N SER A 265 20.94 -14.56 -1.52
CA SER A 265 21.19 -13.12 -1.55
C SER A 265 20.87 -12.60 -2.95
N LEU A 266 19.85 -11.76 -3.03
CA LEU A 266 19.26 -11.29 -4.27
C LEU A 266 19.64 -9.84 -4.50
N ALA A 267 20.13 -9.54 -5.70
CA ALA A 267 20.41 -8.18 -6.12
C ALA A 267 19.12 -7.40 -6.38
N VAL A 268 19.13 -6.12 -6.04
CA VAL A 268 18.04 -5.19 -6.29
C VAL A 268 18.30 -4.47 -7.62
N GLU A 269 17.32 -4.47 -8.51
CA GLU A 269 17.34 -3.76 -9.79
C GLU A 269 16.88 -2.31 -9.61
N GLN A 270 15.82 -2.11 -8.83
CA GLN A 270 15.15 -0.83 -8.70
C GLN A 270 14.50 -0.67 -7.33
N ILE A 271 14.56 0.53 -6.78
CA ILE A 271 13.88 0.90 -5.54
C ILE A 271 12.90 2.04 -5.84
N ILE A 272 11.64 1.86 -5.45
CA ILE A 272 10.57 2.83 -5.68
C ILE A 272 9.89 3.09 -4.34
N TYR A 273 9.92 4.33 -3.85
CA TYR A 273 9.15 4.74 -2.67
C TYR A 273 8.08 5.76 -3.06
N HIS A 274 7.02 5.87 -2.25
CA HIS A 274 5.91 6.73 -2.57
C HIS A 274 6.34 8.21 -2.65
N ALA A 275 6.01 8.91 -3.74
CA ALA A 275 6.50 10.28 -4.00
C ALA A 275 6.08 11.33 -2.95
N HIS A 276 4.96 11.10 -2.26
CA HIS A 276 4.49 11.95 -1.16
C HIS A 276 5.09 11.60 0.22
N TYR A 277 5.90 10.55 0.33
CA TYR A 277 6.56 10.23 1.58
C TYR A 277 7.46 11.39 2.02
N ARG A 278 7.32 11.79 3.29
CA ARG A 278 8.16 12.81 3.93
C ARG A 278 8.52 12.30 5.32
N PRO A 279 9.82 12.29 5.71
CA PRO A 279 10.24 11.74 7.00
C PRO A 279 9.50 12.30 8.23
N LYS A 280 9.13 13.59 8.19
CA LYS A 280 8.40 14.24 9.29
C LYS A 280 6.88 13.98 9.27
N GLY A 281 6.34 13.57 8.13
CA GLY A 281 4.90 13.42 7.92
C GLY A 281 4.36 12.06 8.35
N LEU A 282 5.22 11.03 8.45
CA LEU A 282 4.90 9.63 8.79
C LEU A 282 3.89 8.94 7.85
N ASP A 283 3.20 9.69 7.00
CA ASP A 283 2.28 9.21 5.96
C ASP A 283 3.01 8.73 4.69
N TYR A 284 2.31 7.88 3.94
CA TYR A 284 2.80 7.28 2.69
C TYR A 284 4.12 6.49 2.87
N ASP A 285 4.32 5.90 4.05
CA ASP A 285 5.54 5.16 4.37
C ASP A 285 5.53 3.76 3.74
N ILE A 286 5.70 3.74 2.41
CA ILE A 286 5.69 2.53 1.60
C ILE A 286 6.69 2.61 0.46
N ALA A 287 7.38 1.50 0.23
CA ALA A 287 8.31 1.30 -0.87
C ALA A 287 8.22 -0.11 -1.43
N MET A 288 8.73 -0.26 -2.65
CA MET A 288 8.87 -1.50 -3.37
C MET A 288 10.31 -1.65 -3.87
N MET A 289 10.85 -2.85 -3.76
CA MET A 289 12.13 -3.23 -4.38
C MET A 289 11.86 -4.26 -5.46
N LYS A 290 12.32 -3.97 -6.68
CA LYS A 290 12.35 -4.91 -7.79
C LYS A 290 13.65 -5.71 -7.74
N LEU A 291 13.54 -7.02 -7.75
CA LEU A 291 14.69 -7.93 -7.80
C LEU A 291 15.22 -8.04 -9.22
N ALA A 292 16.55 -8.11 -9.37
CA ALA A 292 17.19 -8.30 -10.67
C ALA A 292 16.93 -9.69 -11.28
N THR A 293 16.61 -10.68 -10.44
CA THR A 293 16.29 -12.05 -10.85
C THR A 293 15.02 -12.51 -10.13
N SER A 294 14.14 -13.20 -10.86
CA SER A 294 12.91 -13.75 -10.27
C SER A 294 13.21 -14.84 -9.23
N LEU A 295 12.54 -14.74 -8.10
CA LEU A 295 12.50 -15.78 -7.07
C LEU A 295 11.94 -17.08 -7.63
N THR A 296 12.52 -18.19 -7.17
CA THR A 296 11.93 -19.52 -7.33
C THR A 296 11.30 -19.92 -6.00
N PHE A 297 9.99 -20.18 -5.99
CA PHE A 297 9.26 -20.53 -4.78
C PHE A 297 9.56 -21.97 -4.37
N ASN A 298 10.62 -22.15 -3.58
CA ASN A 298 11.02 -23.43 -2.99
C ASN A 298 11.37 -23.21 -1.51
N GLY A 299 10.34 -23.19 -0.66
CA GLY A 299 10.47 -22.85 0.77
C GLY A 299 10.38 -21.36 1.09
N ILE A 300 10.16 -20.55 0.06
CA ILE A 300 9.70 -19.17 0.12
C ILE A 300 8.46 -19.06 -0.75
N ASP A 301 7.49 -18.26 -0.31
CA ASP A 301 6.17 -18.12 -0.94
C ASP A 301 5.73 -16.67 -0.76
N PRO A 302 5.02 -16.08 -1.75
CA PRO A 302 4.53 -14.71 -1.63
C PRO A 302 3.33 -14.62 -0.68
N ILE A 303 3.18 -13.50 0.02
CA ILE A 303 1.95 -13.17 0.75
C ILE A 303 0.91 -12.55 -0.19
N CYS A 304 -0.38 -12.81 0.03
CA CYS A 304 -1.41 -12.18 -0.80
C CYS A 304 -1.58 -10.70 -0.45
N LEU A 305 -1.78 -9.87 -1.47
CA LEU A 305 -2.31 -8.53 -1.28
C LEU A 305 -3.84 -8.61 -1.06
N PRO A 306 -4.42 -7.75 -0.20
CA PRO A 306 -5.87 -7.60 -0.10
C PRO A 306 -6.50 -7.17 -1.42
N ASN A 307 -7.78 -7.48 -1.60
CA ASN A 307 -8.56 -7.00 -2.74
C ASN A 307 -9.15 -5.61 -2.48
N HIS A 308 -9.57 -4.92 -3.54
CA HIS A 308 -10.26 -3.65 -3.41
C HIS A 308 -11.56 -3.81 -2.59
N GLY A 309 -11.79 -2.92 -1.63
CA GLY A 309 -12.97 -2.92 -0.76
C GLY A 309 -12.99 -4.05 0.27
N GLU A 310 -11.86 -4.75 0.45
CA GLU A 310 -11.70 -5.68 1.56
C GLU A 310 -11.35 -4.93 2.84
N GLU A 311 -12.05 -5.25 3.92
CA GLU A 311 -11.87 -4.63 5.23
C GLU A 311 -11.51 -5.69 6.28
N PHE A 312 -10.67 -5.28 7.22
CA PHE A 312 -10.21 -6.10 8.35
C PHE A 312 -10.73 -5.45 9.64
N GLU A 313 -11.52 -6.21 10.38
CA GLU A 313 -12.25 -5.69 11.55
C GLU A 313 -11.32 -5.47 12.76
N GLU A 314 -11.68 -4.52 13.62
CA GLU A 314 -11.02 -4.34 14.92
C GLU A 314 -11.07 -5.65 15.72
N GLY A 315 -9.97 -5.98 16.39
CA GLY A 315 -9.81 -7.24 17.12
C GLY A 315 -9.37 -8.43 16.27
N THR A 316 -9.28 -8.29 14.93
CA THR A 316 -8.67 -9.34 14.08
C THR A 316 -7.24 -9.61 14.54
N MET A 317 -6.92 -10.87 14.84
CA MET A 317 -5.58 -11.27 15.27
C MET A 317 -4.68 -11.43 14.05
N CYS A 318 -3.63 -10.63 14.01
CA CYS A 318 -2.64 -10.62 12.94
C CYS A 318 -1.25 -10.96 13.49
N TRP A 319 -0.37 -11.37 12.60
CA TRP A 319 0.96 -11.85 12.92
C TRP A 319 1.97 -10.85 12.37
N ILE A 320 2.89 -10.46 13.24
CA ILE A 320 4.08 -9.69 12.88
C ILE A 320 5.30 -10.58 12.97
N SER A 321 6.24 -10.38 12.08
CA SER A 321 7.51 -11.11 12.08
C SER A 321 8.67 -10.21 11.67
N GLY A 322 9.85 -10.50 12.21
CA GLY A 322 11.06 -9.77 11.88
C GLY A 322 12.24 -10.10 12.79
N TRP A 323 13.35 -9.43 12.52
CA TRP A 323 14.62 -9.56 13.24
C TRP A 323 14.95 -8.31 14.06
N GLY A 324 13.96 -7.45 14.30
CA GLY A 324 14.14 -6.25 15.09
C GLY A 324 14.56 -6.53 16.53
N ALA A 325 14.88 -5.44 17.22
CA ALA A 325 15.27 -5.44 18.61
C ALA A 325 14.20 -6.09 19.49
N THR A 326 14.62 -6.83 20.52
CA THR A 326 13.67 -7.44 21.48
C THR A 326 13.31 -6.52 22.64
N GLU A 327 13.98 -5.38 22.74
CA GLU A 327 13.77 -4.32 23.72
C GLU A 327 14.08 -2.97 23.06
N ASP A 328 13.50 -1.89 23.58
CA ASP A 328 13.70 -0.55 23.04
C ASP A 328 15.18 -0.15 23.14
N GLU A 329 15.73 0.41 22.07
CA GLU A 329 17.17 0.69 21.90
C GLU A 329 18.10 -0.54 22.00
N GLY A 330 17.55 -1.75 21.92
CA GLY A 330 18.33 -2.99 21.94
C GLY A 330 18.92 -3.39 20.57
N ASP A 331 19.80 -4.40 20.59
CA ASP A 331 20.35 -4.99 19.36
C ASP A 331 19.32 -5.84 18.60
N THR A 332 19.44 -5.87 17.27
CA THR A 332 18.60 -6.72 16.41
C THR A 332 18.76 -8.20 16.75
N SER A 333 17.68 -8.96 16.66
CA SER A 333 17.67 -10.41 16.90
C SER A 333 18.36 -11.16 15.75
N VAL A 334 19.29 -12.06 16.09
CA VAL A 334 19.89 -12.99 15.09
C VAL A 334 18.85 -13.95 14.52
N VAL A 335 17.86 -14.33 15.32
CA VAL A 335 16.82 -15.30 14.97
C VAL A 335 15.53 -14.56 14.61
N LEU A 336 14.82 -15.03 13.59
CA LEU A 336 13.51 -14.51 13.19
C LEU A 336 12.50 -14.74 14.31
N ARG A 337 11.84 -13.67 14.74
CA ARG A 337 10.81 -13.72 15.78
C ARG A 337 9.45 -13.42 15.18
N PHE A 338 8.42 -13.78 15.93
CA PHE A 338 7.06 -13.38 15.59
C PHE A 338 6.24 -13.10 16.85
N ALA A 339 5.20 -12.32 16.66
CA ALA A 339 4.19 -12.05 17.67
C ALA A 339 2.80 -11.97 17.04
N ILE A 340 1.78 -12.15 17.87
CA ILE A 340 0.38 -12.04 17.47
C ILE A 340 -0.20 -10.79 18.13
N VAL A 341 -0.79 -9.92 17.33
CA VAL A 341 -1.31 -8.62 17.75
C VAL A 341 -2.72 -8.39 17.19
N PRO A 342 -3.66 -7.85 17.98
CA PRO A 342 -4.99 -7.49 17.48
C PRO A 342 -4.93 -6.18 16.70
N LEU A 343 -5.73 -6.05 15.64
CA LEU A 343 -5.97 -4.77 14.99
C LEU A 343 -6.75 -3.83 15.92
N LEU A 344 -6.39 -2.55 15.91
CA LEU A 344 -7.08 -1.49 16.64
C LEU A 344 -7.75 -0.52 15.66
N SER A 345 -8.93 -0.03 16.00
CA SER A 345 -9.59 0.99 15.18
C SER A 345 -8.80 2.31 15.19
N THR A 346 -8.87 3.06 14.08
CA THR A 346 -8.30 4.41 13.99
C THR A 346 -8.84 5.32 15.08
N LYS A 347 -10.12 5.13 15.49
CA LYS A 347 -10.74 5.87 16.58
C LYS A 347 -10.06 5.59 17.92
N THR A 348 -9.84 4.32 18.25
CA THR A 348 -9.10 3.92 19.46
C THR A 348 -7.70 4.50 19.43
N CYS A 349 -6.98 4.34 18.32
CA CYS A 349 -5.61 4.78 18.20
C CYS A 349 -5.43 6.32 18.27
N ASN A 350 -6.44 7.08 17.85
CA ASN A 350 -6.45 8.54 17.91
C ASN A 350 -6.93 9.13 19.25
N GLN A 351 -7.18 8.31 20.27
CA GLN A 351 -7.46 8.83 21.60
C GLN A 351 -6.30 9.72 22.11
N PRO A 352 -6.60 10.75 22.93
CA PRO A 352 -5.59 11.69 23.45
C PRO A 352 -4.41 11.02 24.15
N GLU A 353 -4.66 9.90 24.83
CA GLU A 353 -3.68 9.16 25.61
C GLU A 353 -2.79 8.23 24.75
N ILE A 354 -3.22 7.94 23.52
CA ILE A 354 -2.55 7.03 22.58
C ILE A 354 -1.72 7.84 21.58
N TYR A 355 -2.31 8.28 20.46
CA TYR A 355 -1.59 9.06 19.45
C TYR A 355 -2.19 10.44 19.17
N LYS A 356 -3.20 10.87 19.92
CA LYS A 356 -3.70 12.26 19.91
C LYS A 356 -3.99 12.80 18.49
N GLY A 357 -4.64 11.99 17.66
CA GLY A 357 -5.03 12.38 16.30
C GLY A 357 -3.95 12.23 15.23
N LEU A 358 -2.79 11.65 15.53
CA LEU A 358 -1.70 11.47 14.56
C LEU A 358 -1.94 10.33 13.55
N ILE A 359 -2.90 9.43 13.79
CA ILE A 359 -3.17 8.28 12.92
C ILE A 359 -4.08 8.70 11.76
N SER A 360 -3.53 8.72 10.56
CA SER A 360 -4.20 9.06 9.32
C SER A 360 -5.02 7.89 8.73
N SER A 361 -5.68 8.11 7.59
CA SER A 361 -6.33 7.03 6.83
C SER A 361 -5.36 6.08 6.14
N TRP A 362 -4.10 6.49 5.92
CA TRP A 362 -3.03 5.64 5.36
C TRP A 362 -2.37 4.74 6.40
N MET A 363 -2.77 4.85 7.66
CA MET A 363 -2.20 4.10 8.77
C MET A 363 -3.22 3.11 9.36
N ILE A 364 -2.70 2.04 9.95
CA ILE A 364 -3.45 1.08 10.75
C ILE A 364 -2.64 0.75 12.01
N CYS A 365 -3.32 0.59 13.13
CA CYS A 365 -2.68 0.23 14.39
C CYS A 365 -2.91 -1.23 14.72
N ALA A 366 -1.92 -1.86 15.33
CA ALA A 366 -2.05 -3.21 15.89
C ALA A 366 -1.21 -3.34 17.17
N GLY A 367 -1.75 -4.04 18.17
CA GLY A 367 -1.05 -4.26 19.43
C GLY A 367 -1.98 -4.21 20.64
N TYR A 368 -1.40 -4.42 21.81
CA TYR A 368 -2.10 -4.38 23.09
C TYR A 368 -1.94 -3.02 23.75
N LEU A 369 -3.02 -2.42 24.23
CA LEU A 369 -2.94 -1.11 24.91
C LEU A 369 -2.24 -1.21 26.27
N GLU A 370 -2.18 -2.40 26.86
CA GLU A 370 -1.39 -2.70 28.04
C GLU A 370 0.12 -2.65 27.78
N GLY A 371 0.54 -2.74 26.51
CA GLY A 371 1.93 -2.89 26.09
C GLY A 371 2.41 -4.34 26.10
N GLY A 372 3.71 -4.55 26.19
CA GLY A 372 4.37 -5.85 26.32
C GLY A 372 4.71 -6.56 25.01
N ILE A 373 3.83 -6.54 24.02
CA ILE A 373 4.05 -7.17 22.71
C ILE A 373 3.91 -6.14 21.59
N ASP A 374 4.97 -5.94 20.82
CA ASP A 374 5.03 -4.96 19.72
C ASP A 374 6.15 -5.29 18.72
N SER A 375 6.14 -4.63 17.57
CA SER A 375 7.29 -4.54 16.65
C SER A 375 8.30 -3.51 17.16
N CYS A 376 9.57 -3.66 16.81
CA CYS A 376 10.63 -2.76 17.29
C CYS A 376 11.63 -2.37 16.19
N GLN A 377 12.69 -1.63 16.54
CA GLN A 377 13.69 -1.18 15.55
C GLN A 377 14.29 -2.37 14.79
N GLY A 378 14.32 -2.30 13.46
CA GLY A 378 14.73 -3.40 12.57
C GLY A 378 13.57 -4.25 12.01
N ASP A 379 12.37 -4.17 12.61
CA ASP A 379 11.17 -4.80 12.03
C ASP A 379 10.49 -3.95 10.95
N SER A 380 10.93 -2.70 10.78
CA SER A 380 10.45 -1.75 9.79
C SER A 380 10.32 -2.36 8.40
N GLY A 381 9.20 -2.10 7.72
CA GLY A 381 8.85 -2.69 6.43
C GLY A 381 8.41 -4.17 6.48
N GLY A 382 8.55 -4.83 7.63
CA GLY A 382 8.08 -6.20 7.86
C GLY A 382 6.55 -6.35 7.76
N PRO A 383 6.06 -7.59 7.63
CA PRO A 383 4.65 -7.87 7.41
C PRO A 383 3.82 -7.74 8.69
N LEU A 384 2.66 -7.08 8.57
CA LEU A 384 1.49 -7.32 9.40
C LEU A 384 0.54 -8.23 8.61
N ALA A 385 0.62 -9.53 8.87
CA ALA A 385 -0.06 -10.58 8.12
C ALA A 385 -1.30 -11.08 8.87
N CYS A 386 -2.48 -11.00 8.26
CA CYS A 386 -3.72 -11.51 8.84
C CYS A 386 -4.19 -12.72 8.04
N GLU A 387 -4.68 -13.75 8.73
CA GLU A 387 -5.21 -14.96 8.10
C GLU A 387 -6.72 -14.84 7.93
N GLU A 388 -7.19 -15.07 6.71
CA GLU A 388 -8.62 -15.10 6.40
C GLU A 388 -8.92 -16.30 5.50
N SER A 389 -9.85 -17.18 5.92
CA SER A 389 -10.23 -18.38 5.15
C SER A 389 -9.03 -19.24 4.71
N SER A 390 -8.04 -19.41 5.61
CA SER A 390 -6.78 -20.13 5.37
C SER A 390 -5.84 -19.51 4.34
N VAL A 391 -6.03 -18.23 4.01
CA VAL A 391 -5.14 -17.45 3.14
C VAL A 391 -4.57 -16.28 3.94
N TRP A 392 -3.25 -16.16 3.94
CA TRP A 392 -2.55 -15.06 4.58
C TRP A 392 -2.46 -13.84 3.68
N LYS A 393 -2.89 -12.69 4.21
CA LYS A 393 -2.91 -11.40 3.51
C LYS A 393 -2.07 -10.37 4.22
N LEU A 394 -1.38 -9.54 3.44
CA LEU A 394 -0.57 -8.44 3.93
C LEU A 394 -1.46 -7.23 4.19
N VAL A 395 -1.80 -6.98 5.45
CA VAL A 395 -2.72 -5.91 5.84
C VAL A 395 -1.98 -4.63 6.18
N GLY A 396 -0.77 -4.76 6.70
CA GLY A 396 0.12 -3.64 7.01
C GLY A 396 1.58 -3.92 6.67
N ALA A 397 2.36 -2.84 6.55
CA ALA A 397 3.82 -2.87 6.60
C ALA A 397 4.28 -2.07 7.82
N THR A 398 5.17 -2.63 8.64
CA THR A 398 5.67 -1.99 9.87
C THR A 398 6.27 -0.62 9.56
N SER A 399 5.83 0.43 10.25
CA SER A 399 6.19 1.81 9.90
C SER A 399 6.82 2.55 11.08
N TRP A 400 6.09 2.77 12.17
CA TRP A 400 6.61 3.52 13.32
C TRP A 400 5.87 3.18 14.62
N GLY A 401 6.43 3.65 15.74
CA GLY A 401 5.85 3.58 17.08
C GLY A 401 6.53 4.60 17.99
N ILE A 402 5.99 4.84 19.18
CA ILE A 402 6.68 5.60 20.23
C ILE A 402 7.20 4.60 21.26
N GLY A 403 8.52 4.37 21.23
CA GLY A 403 9.15 3.25 21.91
C GLY A 403 8.65 1.90 21.37
N CYS A 404 9.02 0.83 22.05
CA CYS A 404 8.53 -0.52 21.74
C CYS A 404 7.75 -1.08 22.93
N ALA A 405 6.57 -1.66 22.67
CA ALA A 405 5.79 -2.38 23.66
C ALA A 405 5.39 -1.54 24.90
N MET A 406 5.29 -0.21 24.74
CA MET A 406 4.87 0.68 25.81
C MET A 406 3.35 0.71 25.96
N ARG A 407 2.89 0.92 27.20
CA ARG A 407 1.47 1.11 27.48
C ARG A 407 0.90 2.28 26.68
N ASN A 408 -0.27 2.07 26.07
CA ASN A 408 -0.97 3.02 25.21
C ASN A 408 -0.15 3.47 23.98
N LYS A 409 0.84 2.71 23.53
CA LYS A 409 1.63 2.99 22.31
C LYS A 409 1.71 1.73 21.45
N PRO A 410 0.60 1.31 20.82
CA PRO A 410 0.62 0.16 19.91
C PRO A 410 1.39 0.49 18.63
N GLY A 411 1.99 -0.49 17.97
CA GLY A 411 2.66 -0.30 16.69
C GLY A 411 1.75 0.29 15.59
N VAL A 412 2.34 1.12 14.74
CA VAL A 412 1.68 1.77 13.59
C VAL A 412 2.27 1.22 12.31
N TYR A 413 1.38 0.84 11.40
CA TYR A 413 1.68 0.19 10.14
C TYR A 413 1.07 0.98 9.00
N THR A 414 1.72 0.97 7.84
CA THR A 414 1.13 1.48 6.60
C THR A 414 -0.01 0.57 6.17
N ARG A 415 -1.20 1.13 5.94
CA ARG A 415 -2.41 0.41 5.56
C ARG A 415 -2.34 -0.02 4.09
N ILE A 416 -2.20 -1.32 3.84
CA ILE A 416 -2.03 -1.85 2.47
C ILE A 416 -3.29 -1.70 1.63
N THR A 417 -4.49 -1.82 2.21
CA THR A 417 -5.74 -1.60 1.47
C THR A 417 -5.83 -0.19 0.89
N GLN A 418 -5.31 0.82 1.59
CA GLN A 418 -5.25 2.20 1.11
C GLN A 418 -4.12 2.43 0.08
N SER A 419 -3.05 1.63 0.17
CA SER A 419 -1.87 1.72 -0.71
C SER A 419 -1.98 0.85 -1.97
N LEU A 420 -3.04 0.05 -2.09
CA LEU A 420 -3.17 -1.00 -3.11
C LEU A 420 -3.10 -0.45 -4.54
N SER A 421 -3.75 0.68 -4.81
CA SER A 421 -3.72 1.32 -6.13
C SER A 421 -2.29 1.71 -6.53
N TRP A 422 -1.53 2.30 -5.60
CA TRP A 422 -0.13 2.65 -5.83
C TRP A 422 0.72 1.41 -6.09
N ILE A 423 0.59 0.36 -5.26
CA ILE A 423 1.33 -0.91 -5.44
C ILE A 423 1.07 -1.49 -6.84
N ARG A 424 -0.20 -1.58 -7.24
CA ARG A 424 -0.60 -2.14 -8.54
C ARG A 424 -0.05 -1.34 -9.71
N GLN A 425 -0.15 -0.02 -9.65
CA GLN A 425 0.40 0.86 -10.67
C GLN A 425 1.92 0.67 -10.82
N GLN A 426 2.67 0.58 -9.70
CA GLN A 426 4.11 0.35 -9.77
C GLN A 426 4.44 -1.01 -10.39
N MET A 427 3.67 -2.05 -10.06
CA MET A 427 3.86 -3.38 -10.65
C MET A 427 3.54 -3.39 -12.15
N GLU A 428 2.49 -2.67 -12.58
CA GLU A 428 2.03 -2.63 -13.97
C GLU A 428 3.00 -1.87 -14.88
N VAL A 429 3.41 -0.65 -14.51
CA VAL A 429 4.36 0.19 -15.27
C VAL A 429 5.66 -0.57 -15.53
N ASN A 430 6.17 -1.25 -14.50
CA ASN A 430 7.45 -1.93 -14.55
C ASN A 430 7.34 -3.39 -15.05
N CYS A 431 6.14 -3.84 -15.45
CA CYS A 431 5.90 -5.11 -16.14
C CYS A 431 6.19 -5.01 -17.65
N ALA A 432 6.20 -3.80 -18.21
CA ALA A 432 6.30 -3.55 -19.66
C ALA A 432 7.73 -3.47 -20.23
N LEU A 433 8.77 -3.61 -19.40
CA LEU A 433 10.17 -3.36 -19.78
C LEU A 433 10.98 -4.61 -20.19
N PHE A 434 10.34 -5.70 -20.63
CA PHE A 434 11.05 -6.90 -21.12
C PHE A 434 10.54 -7.42 -22.46
#